data_AF-A0A1B6K0H6-F1
#
_entry.id   AF-A0A1B6K0H6-F1
#
_cell.length_a   1.000
_cell.length_b   1.000
_cell.length_c   1.000
_cell.angle_alpha   90.00
_cell.angle_beta   90.00
_cell.angle_gamma   90.00
#
_symmetry.space_group_name_H-M   'P 1'
#
loop_
_entity.id
_entity.type
_entity.pdbx_description
1 polymer ?
#
loop_
_entity_poly.entity_id
_entity_poly.type
_entity_poly.pdbx_seq_one_letter_code
_entity_poly.pdbx_strand_id
1 'polypeptide(L)'
;RRLKKQVSHQLPGKTDKVIFVMMTEQQHRLYIKALESDYVRTAFQEKNRLLAAIDLLRKICNHPLLLKRHAEKVGYRGRLDDSRAFGGAEEAQQSIFESADEGDRAEGRVCPIVSASCKMQALMQLLEKWHRENRKALVFCQTV
;
A
#
# COMPACT_ATOMS: atom_id res chain seq x y z
N ARG A 1 -29.97 3.87 -24.07
CA ARG A 1 -29.08 4.30 -22.96
C ARG A 1 -29.44 5.74 -22.60
N ARG A 2 -29.67 6.09 -21.33
CA ARG A 2 -29.91 7.48 -20.87
C ARG A 2 -28.70 7.98 -20.06
N LEU A 3 -28.35 9.25 -20.20
CA LEU A 3 -27.28 9.90 -19.43
C LEU A 3 -27.83 10.46 -18.11
N LYS A 4 -27.02 10.52 -17.05
CA LYS A 4 -27.44 11.08 -15.74
C LYS A 4 -28.00 12.50 -15.86
N LYS A 5 -27.42 13.32 -16.75
CA LYS A 5 -27.88 14.69 -17.07
C LYS A 5 -29.32 14.76 -17.61
N GLN A 6 -29.82 13.68 -18.20
CA GLN A 6 -31.16 13.60 -18.81
C GLN A 6 -32.23 13.04 -17.87
N VAL A 7 -31.84 12.60 -16.65
CA VAL A 7 -32.73 11.87 -15.73
C VAL A 7 -32.89 12.60 -14.40
N SER A 8 -31.88 13.35 -13.93
CA SER A 8 -32.00 14.08 -12.66
C SER A 8 -31.22 15.39 -12.68
N HIS A 9 -31.93 16.50 -12.51
CA HIS A 9 -31.36 17.85 -12.39
C HIS A 9 -30.87 18.17 -10.96
N GLN A 10 -31.09 17.29 -9.98
CA GLN A 10 -30.82 17.53 -8.56
C GLN A 10 -29.55 16.84 -8.02
N LEU A 11 -28.82 16.08 -8.85
CA LEU A 11 -27.58 15.45 -8.40
C LEU A 11 -26.42 16.46 -8.40
N PRO A 12 -25.61 16.52 -7.33
CA PRO A 12 -24.44 17.38 -7.30
C PRO A 12 -23.41 16.94 -8.36
N GLY A 13 -22.59 17.89 -8.80
CA GLY A 13 -21.51 17.63 -9.76
C GLY A 13 -20.49 16.62 -9.23
N LYS A 14 -19.96 15.78 -10.13
CA LYS A 14 -18.86 14.86 -9.82
C LYS A 14 -17.52 15.55 -10.06
N THR A 15 -16.65 15.55 -9.06
CA THR A 15 -15.28 16.07 -9.16
C THR A 15 -14.29 14.92 -8.99
N ASP A 16 -13.43 14.72 -9.97
CA ASP A 16 -12.36 13.72 -9.93
C ASP A 16 -11.01 14.43 -9.69
N LYS A 17 -10.20 13.91 -8.76
CA LYS A 17 -8.88 14.45 -8.43
C LYS A 17 -7.86 13.31 -8.38
N VAL A 18 -6.66 13.57 -8.91
CA VAL A 18 -5.52 12.66 -8.84
C VAL A 18 -4.51 13.23 -7.84
N ILE A 19 -4.02 12.39 -6.93
CA ILE A 19 -3.05 12.77 -5.90
C ILE A 19 -1.75 12.03 -6.22
N PHE A 20 -0.67 12.79 -6.40
CA PHE A 20 0.67 12.27 -6.58
C PHE A 20 1.34 12.18 -5.22
N VAL A 21 1.86 10.99 -4.89
CA VAL A 21 2.54 10.73 -3.63
C VAL A 21 3.91 10.15 -3.93
N MET A 22 4.92 10.64 -3.21
CA MET A 22 6.28 10.11 -3.32
C MET A 22 6.41 8.86 -2.47
N MET A 23 7.15 7.86 -2.95
CA MET A 23 7.40 6.63 -2.20
C MET A 23 8.20 6.92 -0.92
N THR A 24 7.94 6.16 0.15
CA THR A 24 8.82 6.19 1.33
C THR A 24 10.19 5.60 0.99
N GLU A 25 11.22 5.92 1.79
CA GLU A 25 12.56 5.37 1.59
C GLU A 25 12.56 3.83 1.61
N GLN A 26 11.79 3.23 2.52
CA GLN A 26 11.61 1.79 2.59
C GLN A 26 10.98 1.22 1.31
N GLN A 27 9.90 1.84 0.81
CA GLN A 27 9.27 1.43 -0.45
C GLN A 27 10.24 1.56 -1.63
N HIS A 28 10.98 2.66 -1.71
CA HIS A 28 11.96 2.90 -2.77
C HIS A 28 13.06 1.84 -2.77
N ARG A 29 13.68 1.58 -1.61
CA ARG A 29 14.71 0.53 -1.45
C ARG A 29 14.21 -0.84 -1.88
N LEU A 30 13.01 -1.23 -1.44
CA LEU A 30 12.42 -2.53 -1.81
C LEU A 30 12.09 -2.61 -3.30
N TYR A 31 11.64 -1.51 -3.91
CA TYR A 31 11.31 -1.45 -5.32
C TYR A 31 12.55 -1.63 -6.20
N ILE A 32 13.65 -0.93 -5.89
CA ILE A 32 14.93 -1.10 -6.59
C ILE A 32 15.44 -2.54 -6.44
N LYS A 33 15.44 -3.08 -5.22
CA LYS A 33 15.84 -4.47 -4.96
C LYS A 33 14.98 -5.48 -5.75
N ALA A 34 13.69 -5.22 -5.89
CA ALA A 34 12.80 -6.08 -6.68
C ALA A 34 13.12 -5.98 -8.19
N LEU A 35 13.40 -4.79 -8.72
CA LEU A 35 13.79 -4.62 -10.12
C LEU A 35 15.10 -5.34 -10.47
N GLU A 36 16.05 -5.35 -9.53
CA GLU A 36 17.35 -6.02 -9.70
C GLU A 36 17.28 -7.54 -9.53
N SER A 37 16.17 -8.06 -9.01
CA SER A 37 16.00 -9.50 -8.77
C SER A 37 15.94 -10.32 -10.05
N ASP A 38 16.46 -11.55 -9.98
CA ASP A 38 16.40 -12.51 -11.09
C ASP A 38 14.96 -12.83 -11.49
N TYR A 39 14.01 -12.74 -10.56
CA TYR A 39 12.60 -12.95 -10.86
C TYR A 39 12.05 -11.90 -11.83
N VAL A 40 12.33 -10.61 -11.59
CA VAL A 40 11.88 -9.54 -12.49
C VAL A 40 12.64 -9.63 -13.82
N ARG A 41 13.96 -9.87 -13.77
CA ARG A 41 14.78 -10.05 -14.98
C ARG A 41 14.29 -11.23 -15.85
N THR A 42 13.99 -12.37 -15.23
CA THR A 42 13.44 -13.55 -15.92
C THR A 42 12.04 -13.27 -16.45
N ALA A 43 11.21 -12.53 -15.72
CA ALA A 43 9.88 -12.15 -16.19
C ALA A 43 9.88 -11.22 -17.42
N PHE A 44 10.98 -10.49 -17.65
CA PHE A 44 11.17 -9.75 -18.91
C PHE A 44 11.52 -10.67 -20.09
N GLN A 45 12.22 -11.78 -19.84
CA GLN A 45 12.60 -12.76 -20.85
C GLN A 45 11.44 -13.72 -21.16
N GLU A 46 10.73 -14.15 -20.12
CA GLU A 46 9.60 -15.08 -20.18
C GLU A 46 8.27 -14.29 -20.12
N LYS A 47 7.60 -14.12 -21.28
CA LYS A 47 6.33 -13.39 -21.40
C LYS A 47 5.24 -13.84 -20.40
N ASN A 48 5.28 -15.09 -19.95
CA ASN A 48 4.29 -15.68 -19.05
C ASN A 48 4.36 -15.18 -17.60
N ARG A 49 5.42 -14.45 -17.21
CA ARG A 49 5.63 -13.99 -15.82
C ARG A 49 5.58 -12.48 -15.65
N LEU A 50 5.45 -11.72 -16.75
CA LEU A 50 5.46 -10.26 -16.73
C LEU A 50 4.35 -9.67 -15.85
N LEU A 51 3.13 -10.20 -15.93
CA LEU A 51 2.01 -9.74 -15.10
C LEU A 51 2.25 -9.95 -13.60
N ALA A 52 2.92 -11.06 -13.24
CA ALA A 52 3.27 -11.35 -11.85
C ALA A 52 4.40 -10.43 -11.34
N ALA A 53 5.36 -10.06 -12.20
CA ALA A 53 6.37 -9.05 -11.87
C ALA A 53 5.75 -7.66 -11.71
N ILE A 54 4.82 -7.26 -12.59
CA ILE A 54 4.10 -5.99 -12.45
C ILE A 54 3.28 -5.97 -11.15
N ASP A 55 2.62 -7.07 -10.80
CA ASP A 55 1.85 -7.19 -9.57
C ASP A 55 2.75 -7.08 -8.31
N LEU A 56 3.92 -7.71 -8.32
CA LEU A 56 4.93 -7.57 -7.26
C LEU A 56 5.33 -6.10 -7.05
N LEU A 57 5.67 -5.40 -8.13
CA LEU A 57 6.06 -3.99 -8.08
C LEU A 57 4.91 -3.11 -7.58
N ARG A 58 3.68 -3.36 -8.05
CA ARG A 58 2.47 -2.68 -7.57
C ARG A 58 2.21 -2.89 -6.08
N LYS A 59 2.45 -4.10 -5.56
CA LYS A 59 2.31 -4.40 -4.13
C LYS A 59 3.25 -3.56 -3.28
N ILE A 60 4.51 -3.39 -3.70
CA ILE A 60 5.48 -2.53 -3.01
C ILE A 60 5.00 -1.07 -2.98
N CYS A 61 4.51 -0.55 -4.11
CA CYS A 61 3.95 0.80 -4.19
C CYS A 61 2.67 0.98 -3.36
N ASN A 62 1.90 -0.09 -3.11
CA ASN A 62 0.70 -0.05 -2.26
C ASN A 62 1.08 -0.05 -0.79
N HIS A 63 1.86 -1.04 -0.35
CA HIS A 63 2.35 -1.14 1.01
C HIS A 63 3.49 -2.18 1.10
N PRO A 64 4.63 -1.89 1.74
CA PRO A 64 5.78 -2.82 1.78
C PRO A 64 5.46 -4.17 2.42
N LEU A 65 4.56 -4.23 3.41
CA LEU A 65 4.10 -5.48 4.03
C LEU A 65 3.45 -6.48 3.06
N LEU A 66 2.87 -6.01 1.94
CA LEU A 66 2.27 -6.90 0.95
C LEU A 66 3.30 -7.77 0.24
N LEU A 67 4.58 -7.36 0.26
CA LEU A 67 5.68 -8.15 -0.28
C LEU A 67 5.92 -9.42 0.54
N LYS A 68 5.92 -9.32 1.88
CA LYS A 68 6.13 -10.47 2.78
C LYS A 68 5.07 -11.56 2.56
N ARG A 69 3.79 -11.15 2.56
CA ARG A 69 2.65 -12.05 2.28
C ARG A 69 2.71 -12.67 0.88
N HIS A 70 3.24 -11.94 -0.10
CA HIS A 70 3.38 -12.48 -1.44
C HIS A 70 4.52 -13.50 -1.51
N ALA A 71 5.67 -13.22 -0.89
CA ALA A 71 6.80 -14.14 -0.87
C ALA A 71 6.44 -15.50 -0.28
N GLU A 72 5.63 -15.53 0.78
CA GLU A 72 5.08 -16.73 1.39
C GLU A 72 4.20 -17.55 0.41
N LYS A 73 3.39 -16.88 -0.42
CA LYS A 73 2.42 -17.54 -1.32
C LYS A 73 3.03 -18.09 -2.61
N VAL A 74 3.99 -17.38 -3.22
CA VAL A 74 4.56 -17.77 -4.53
C VAL A 74 5.87 -18.55 -4.42
N GLY A 75 6.34 -18.84 -3.21
CA GLY A 75 7.63 -19.49 -3.01
C GLY A 75 8.77 -18.67 -3.61
N TYR A 76 8.65 -17.33 -3.56
CA TYR A 76 9.71 -16.43 -3.97
C TYR A 76 10.90 -16.59 -3.00
N ARG A 77 11.74 -17.60 -3.28
CA ARG A 77 13.07 -17.83 -2.69
C ARG A 77 14.12 -16.94 -3.38
N GLY A 78 13.72 -15.77 -3.87
CA GLY A 78 14.72 -14.73 -4.11
C GLY A 78 15.36 -14.48 -2.77
N ARG A 79 16.66 -14.75 -2.64
CA ARG A 79 17.47 -14.65 -1.42
C ARG A 79 17.28 -13.26 -0.79
N LEU A 80 16.23 -13.12 0.00
CA LEU A 80 15.98 -11.99 0.89
C LEU A 80 16.52 -12.32 2.29
N ASP A 81 17.35 -13.36 2.40
CA ASP A 81 18.07 -13.84 3.59
C ASP A 81 19.12 -12.85 4.12
N ASP A 82 18.99 -11.57 3.79
CA ASP A 82 19.59 -10.55 4.65
C ASP A 82 18.62 -10.30 5.78
N SER A 83 18.55 -11.26 6.72
CA SER A 83 17.78 -11.20 7.96
C SER A 83 18.06 -9.93 8.77
N ARG A 84 19.16 -9.21 8.47
CA ARG A 84 19.50 -7.91 9.07
C ARG A 84 18.74 -6.73 8.47
N ALA A 85 18.24 -6.83 7.23
CA ALA A 85 17.54 -5.73 6.55
C ALA A 85 16.01 -5.72 6.75
N PHE A 86 15.46 -6.79 7.34
CA PHE A 86 14.05 -6.97 7.70
C PHE A 86 13.83 -7.19 9.21
N GLY A 87 14.89 -7.37 10.00
CA GLY A 87 14.84 -7.71 11.43
C GLY A 87 14.17 -6.68 12.35
N GLY A 88 13.79 -5.50 11.86
CA GLY A 88 12.98 -4.53 12.62
C GLY A 88 11.46 -4.65 12.39
N ALA A 89 11.03 -5.39 11.36
CA ALA A 89 9.61 -5.51 11.02
C ALA A 89 8.92 -6.68 11.73
N GLU A 90 9.66 -7.70 12.17
CA GLU A 90 9.10 -8.83 12.94
C GLU A 90 8.64 -8.38 14.34
N GLU A 91 9.44 -7.57 15.03
CA GLU A 91 9.06 -6.96 16.31
C GLU A 91 7.88 -5.99 16.17
N ALA A 92 7.81 -5.23 15.06
CA ALA A 92 6.69 -4.33 14.78
C ALA A 92 5.39 -5.11 14.51
N GLN A 93 5.42 -6.21 13.75
CA GLN A 93 4.21 -6.97 13.44
C GLN A 93 3.61 -7.69 14.66
N GLN A 94 4.45 -8.21 15.56
CA GLN A 94 4.00 -8.89 16.77
C GLN A 94 3.41 -7.88 17.77
N SER A 95 4.06 -6.72 17.94
CA SER A 95 3.55 -5.65 18.81
C SER A 95 2.29 -4.95 18.28
N ILE A 96 2.07 -4.89 16.96
CA ILE A 96 0.89 -4.23 16.34
C ILE A 96 -0.41 -5.01 16.57
N PHE A 97 -0.37 -6.34 16.67
CA PHE A 97 -1.60 -7.13 16.89
C PHE A 97 -2.02 -7.18 18.36
N GLU A 98 -1.06 -7.06 19.29
CA GLU A 98 -1.32 -7.06 20.74
C GLU A 98 -1.77 -5.69 21.29
N SER A 99 -1.49 -4.59 20.60
CA SER A 99 -1.82 -3.22 21.07
C SER A 99 -3.11 -2.63 20.47
N ALA A 100 -3.94 -3.45 19.81
CA ALA A 100 -5.21 -2.99 19.24
C ALA A 100 -6.39 -2.97 20.24
N ASP A 101 -6.21 -3.49 21.47
CA ASP A 101 -7.32 -3.66 22.45
C ASP A 101 -7.26 -2.75 23.69
N GLU A 102 -6.21 -1.96 23.90
CA GLU A 102 -6.21 -0.99 25.00
C GLU A 102 -6.15 0.43 24.46
N GLY A 103 -7.28 1.11 24.62
CA GLY A 103 -7.42 2.52 24.33
C GLY A 103 -6.45 3.32 25.16
N ASP A 104 -5.31 3.67 24.56
CA ASP A 104 -4.44 4.69 25.11
C ASP A 104 -4.13 5.74 24.05
N ARG A 105 -4.50 6.98 24.38
CA ARG A 105 -4.23 8.18 23.59
C ARG A 105 -2.75 8.51 23.75
N ALA A 106 -1.88 7.74 23.11
CA ALA A 106 -0.48 8.11 22.93
C ALA A 106 -0.40 9.20 21.83
N GLU A 107 -0.65 10.46 22.21
CA GLU A 107 -0.37 11.63 21.38
C GLU A 107 1.08 11.57 20.86
N GLY A 108 1.24 11.38 19.54
CA GLY A 108 2.53 11.54 18.87
C GLY A 108 3.18 10.27 18.31
N ARG A 109 2.67 9.05 18.58
CA ARG A 109 3.21 7.83 17.94
C ARG A 109 2.50 7.56 16.61
N VAL A 110 3.15 7.88 15.49
CA VAL A 110 2.65 7.50 14.16
C VAL A 110 2.66 5.98 14.05
N CYS A 111 1.50 5.39 13.77
CA CYS A 111 1.36 3.94 13.62
C CYS A 111 2.36 3.42 12.55
N PRO A 112 3.18 2.39 12.85
CA PRO A 112 4.18 1.88 11.89
C PRO A 112 3.60 1.45 10.54
N ILE A 113 2.34 1.01 10.51
CA ILE A 113 1.65 0.66 9.26
C ILE A 113 1.40 1.89 8.37
N VAL A 114 1.18 3.05 8.99
CA VAL A 114 0.95 4.30 8.27
C VAL A 114 2.28 4.84 7.79
N SER A 115 3.30 4.90 8.65
CA SER A 115 4.60 5.49 8.29
C SER A 115 5.35 4.72 7.20
N ALA A 116 5.10 3.42 7.06
CA ALA A 116 5.76 2.58 6.06
C ALA A 116 5.27 2.78 4.61
N SER A 117 4.06 3.32 4.40
CA SER A 117 3.44 3.48 3.06
C SER A 117 3.02 4.90 2.77
N CYS A 118 3.47 5.43 1.63
CA CYS A 118 3.10 6.77 1.17
C CYS A 118 1.59 6.93 0.92
N LYS A 119 0.92 5.86 0.47
CA LYS A 119 -0.54 5.88 0.26
C LYS A 119 -1.28 5.89 1.59
N MET A 120 -0.79 5.17 2.60
CA MET A 120 -1.37 5.22 3.94
C MET A 120 -1.18 6.60 4.56
N GLN A 121 0.01 7.20 4.47
CA GLN A 121 0.27 8.56 4.94
C GLN A 121 -0.70 9.57 4.29
N ALA A 122 -0.81 9.57 2.97
CA ALA A 122 -1.71 10.47 2.24
C ALA A 122 -3.19 10.21 2.56
N LEU A 123 -3.60 8.94 2.68
CA LEU A 123 -4.95 8.58 3.04
C LEU A 123 -5.32 9.09 4.44
N MET A 124 -4.45 8.89 5.43
CA MET A 124 -4.71 9.34 6.80
C MET A 124 -4.86 10.86 6.87
N GLN A 125 -3.97 11.62 6.21
CA GLN A 125 -4.07 13.08 6.13
C GLN A 125 -5.39 13.55 5.49
N LEU A 126 -5.85 12.88 4.44
CA LEU A 126 -7.13 13.20 3.78
C LEU A 126 -8.32 12.88 4.69
N LEU A 127 -8.31 11.71 5.33
CA LEU A 127 -9.39 11.28 6.22
C LEU A 127 -9.49 12.19 7.44
N GLU A 128 -8.38 12.60 8.06
CA GLU A 128 -8.36 13.57 9.15
C GLU A 128 -8.97 14.91 8.74
N LYS A 129 -8.61 15.41 7.55
CA LYS A 129 -9.20 16.62 6.99
C LYS A 129 -10.70 16.46 6.78
N TRP A 130 -11.13 15.35 6.18
CA TRP A 130 -12.53 15.11 5.85
C TRP A 130 -13.39 14.83 7.08
N HIS A 131 -12.80 14.24 8.12
CA HIS A 131 -13.45 14.05 9.41
C HIS A 131 -13.77 15.39 10.07
N ARG A 132 -12.82 16.34 10.09
CA ARG A 132 -13.06 17.71 10.58
C ARG A 132 -14.13 18.46 9.79
N GLU A 133 -14.27 18.17 8.50
CA GLU A 133 -15.32 18.73 7.64
C GLU A 133 -16.64 17.93 7.68
N ASN A 134 -16.76 16.96 8.59
CA ASN A 134 -17.93 16.07 8.75
C ASN A 134 -18.36 15.38 7.43
N ARG A 135 -17.37 15.03 6.58
CA ARG A 135 -17.60 14.32 5.32
C ARG A 135 -17.43 12.81 5.50
N LYS A 136 -18.29 12.05 4.81
CA LYS A 136 -18.18 10.60 4.71
C LYS A 136 -17.29 10.23 3.53
N ALA A 137 -16.44 9.23 3.72
CA ALA A 137 -15.51 8.74 2.70
C ALA A 137 -15.75 7.24 2.47
N LEU A 138 -15.62 6.82 1.22
CA LEU A 138 -15.55 5.41 0.84
C LEU A 138 -14.15 5.15 0.29
N VAL A 139 -13.46 4.15 0.84
CA VAL A 139 -12.13 3.76 0.41
C VAL A 139 -12.24 2.44 -0.35
N PHE A 140 -11.82 2.45 -1.60
CA PHE A 140 -11.79 1.26 -2.44
C PHE A 140 -10.35 0.85 -2.68
N CYS A 141 -10.06 -0.45 -2.57
CA CYS A 141 -8.77 -1.01 -2.93
C CYS A 141 -8.99 -2.23 -3.83
N GLN A 142 -8.12 -2.39 -4.82
CA GLN A 142 -8.10 -3.56 -5.69
C GLN A 142 -7.00 -4.49 -5.18
N THR A 143 -7.31 -5.32 -4.19
CA THR A 143 -6.42 -6.43 -3.79
C THR A 143 -7.25 -7.59 -3.26
N VAL A 144 -6.96 -8.79 -3.75
CA VAL A 144 -7.45 -10.09 -3.23
C VAL A 144 -6.27 -10.77 -2.52
#